data_AF-A0A9X7F9M9-F1
#
_entry.id   AF-A0A9X7F9M9-F1
#
_cell.length_a   1.000
_cell.length_b   1.000
_cell.length_c   1.000
_cell.angle_alpha   90.00
_cell.angle_beta   90.00
_cell.angle_gamma   90.00
#
_symmetry.space_group_name_H-M   'P 1'
#
loop_
_entity.id
_entity.type
_entity.pdbx_description
1 polymer ?
#
loop_
_entity_poly.entity_id
_entity_poly.type
_entity_poly.pdbx_seq_one_letter_code
_entity_poly.pdbx_strand_id
1 'polypeptide(L)'
;MKMRAMILGVTGLILSGCFSTDEIKLEDIRNFKITVNEAKDNRQVHLTGLLGNSAMGISDIKTTIRNDELNITLFQKLAGSEYSGTLDKEIALESNIKKITYGSKHEMIWQD
;
A
#
# COMPACT_ATOMS: atom_id res chain seq x y z
N MET A 1 41.40 -6.55 6.62
CA MET A 1 40.08 -6.34 7.25
C MET A 1 39.06 -6.05 6.15
N LYS A 2 38.02 -6.88 6.01
CA LYS A 2 37.02 -6.75 4.94
C LYS A 2 35.95 -5.74 5.35
N MET A 3 35.80 -4.66 4.58
CA MET A 3 34.75 -3.65 4.75
C MET A 3 33.39 -4.31 4.57
N ARG A 4 32.53 -4.27 5.60
CA ARG A 4 31.12 -4.62 5.47
C ARG A 4 30.36 -3.33 5.13
N ALA A 5 29.86 -3.26 3.91
CA ALA A 5 28.98 -2.21 3.46
C ALA A 5 27.71 -2.22 4.32
N MET A 6 27.52 -1.15 5.08
CA MET A 6 26.29 -0.86 5.80
C MET A 6 25.31 -0.33 4.77
N ILE A 7 24.34 -1.15 4.36
CA ILE A 7 23.23 -0.69 3.51
C ILE A 7 22.43 0.28 4.37
N LEU A 8 22.46 1.56 3.99
CA LEU A 8 21.65 2.62 4.56
C LEU A 8 20.18 2.20 4.46
N GLY A 9 19.51 2.10 5.61
CA GLY A 9 18.06 2.01 5.67
C GLY A 9 17.47 3.21 4.92
N VAL A 10 16.53 2.92 4.03
CA VAL A 10 15.79 3.95 3.31
C VAL A 10 14.94 4.68 4.35
N THR A 11 15.49 5.78 4.88
CA THR A 11 14.75 6.78 5.62
C THR A 11 13.69 7.33 4.68
N GLY A 12 12.43 6.99 4.92
CA GLY A 12 11.29 7.58 4.24
C GLY A 12 11.38 9.10 4.31
N LEU A 13 11.65 9.71 3.16
CA LEU A 13 11.59 11.16 2.98
C LEU A 13 10.13 11.58 3.13
N ILE A 14 9.80 12.10 4.31
CA ILE A 14 8.56 12.82 4.57
C ILE A 14 8.63 14.15 3.82
N LEU A 15 8.07 14.18 2.59
CA LEU A 15 7.78 15.44 1.92
C LEU A 15 6.58 16.10 2.60
N SER A 16 6.85 17.10 3.42
CA SER A 16 5.86 17.99 4.01
C SER A 16 5.25 18.90 2.93
N GLY A 17 4.14 18.46 2.34
CA GLY A 17 3.17 19.30 1.65
C GLY A 17 1.82 19.11 2.32
N CYS A 18 1.30 20.15 2.95
CA CYS A 18 -0.04 20.19 3.56
C CYS A 18 -1.11 20.16 2.45
N PHE A 19 -1.26 19.00 1.83
CA PHE A 19 -2.40 18.65 1.01
C PHE A 19 -3.07 17.53 1.78
N SER A 20 -4.24 17.80 2.35
CA SER A 20 -5.08 16.77 2.95
C SER A 20 -5.24 15.65 1.92
N THR A 21 -4.55 14.56 2.14
CA THR A 21 -4.68 13.33 1.36
C THR A 21 -5.91 12.62 1.90
N ASP A 22 -6.98 12.60 1.11
CA ASP A 22 -8.20 11.94 1.52
C ASP A 22 -8.03 10.43 1.41
N GLU A 23 -8.48 9.70 2.44
CA GLU A 23 -8.51 8.23 2.40
C GLU A 23 -9.46 7.77 1.28
N ILE A 24 -8.98 6.89 0.41
CA ILE A 24 -9.80 6.23 -0.59
C ILE A 24 -10.56 5.12 0.10
N LYS A 25 -11.90 5.12 0.02
CA LYS A 25 -12.67 3.99 0.53
C LYS A 25 -12.55 2.79 -0.41
N LEU A 26 -12.62 1.59 0.14
CA LEU A 26 -12.54 0.37 -0.65
C LEU A 26 -13.62 0.31 -1.75
N GLU A 27 -14.83 0.77 -1.45
CA GLU A 27 -15.97 0.86 -2.38
C GLU A 27 -15.72 1.76 -3.60
N ASP A 28 -14.79 2.72 -3.49
CA ASP A 28 -14.43 3.62 -4.57
C ASP A 28 -13.40 3.00 -5.53
N ILE A 29 -12.87 1.80 -5.23
CA ILE A 29 -11.89 1.10 -6.06
C ILE A 29 -12.58 -0.01 -6.85
N ARG A 30 -12.67 0.20 -8.16
CA ARG A 30 -13.22 -0.78 -9.10
C ARG A 30 -12.20 -1.89 -9.36
N ASN A 31 -12.71 -3.10 -9.56
CA ASN A 31 -11.90 -4.28 -9.88
C ASN A 31 -10.74 -4.50 -8.89
N PHE A 32 -10.95 -4.16 -7.62
CA PHE A 32 -9.94 -4.35 -6.59
C PHE A 32 -9.61 -5.83 -6.44
N LYS A 33 -8.31 -6.15 -6.49
CA LYS A 33 -7.80 -7.52 -6.31
C LYS A 33 -6.57 -7.50 -5.42
N ILE A 34 -6.44 -8.55 -4.63
CA ILE A 34 -5.29 -8.82 -3.79
C ILE A 34 -4.75 -10.19 -4.18
N THR A 35 -3.45 -10.25 -4.42
CA THR A 35 -2.72 -11.52 -4.55
C THR A 35 -1.67 -11.56 -3.45
N VAL A 36 -1.66 -12.63 -2.66
CA VAL A 36 -0.66 -12.84 -1.61
C VAL A 36 0.28 -13.94 -2.06
N ASN A 37 1.58 -13.64 -2.06
CA ASN A 37 2.64 -14.62 -2.26
C ASN A 37 3.40 -14.78 -0.94
N GLU A 38 3.43 -15.99 -0.40
CA GLU A 38 4.09 -16.30 0.87
C GLU A 38 5.38 -17.11 0.71
N ALA A 39 5.89 -17.23 -0.51
CA ALA A 39 7.16 -17.91 -0.75
C ALA A 39 8.27 -17.29 0.10
N LYS A 40 9.07 -18.14 0.75
CA LYS A 40 10.03 -17.74 1.79
C LYS A 40 10.97 -16.60 1.38
N ASP A 41 11.34 -16.54 0.10
CA ASP A 41 12.27 -15.56 -0.48
C ASP A 41 11.58 -14.47 -1.32
N ASN A 42 10.25 -14.51 -1.48
CA ASN A 42 9.48 -13.54 -2.27
C ASN A 42 8.11 -13.28 -1.65
N ARG A 43 8.08 -12.95 -0.35
CA ARG A 43 6.83 -12.63 0.32
C ARG A 43 6.35 -11.24 -0.08
N GLN A 44 5.21 -11.18 -0.77
CA GLN A 44 4.65 -9.92 -1.24
C GLN A 44 3.13 -9.97 -1.31
N VAL A 45 2.52 -8.80 -1.15
CA VAL A 45 1.12 -8.55 -1.48
C VAL A 45 1.08 -7.68 -2.73
N HIS A 46 0.37 -8.14 -3.75
CA HIS A 46 0.11 -7.38 -4.96
C HIS A 46 -1.33 -6.87 -4.95
N LEU A 47 -1.48 -5.55 -5.02
CA LEU A 47 -2.75 -4.86 -5.10
C LEU A 47 -2.97 -4.34 -6.50
N THR A 48 -4.14 -4.62 -7.07
CA THR A 48 -4.56 -4.01 -8.34
C THR A 48 -5.97 -3.47 -8.22
N GLY A 49 -6.30 -2.48 -9.06
CA GLY A 49 -7.62 -1.87 -9.09
C GLY A 49 -7.62 -0.56 -9.87
N LEU A 50 -8.77 0.09 -9.92
CA LEU A 50 -8.96 1.37 -10.58
C LEU A 50 -9.85 2.29 -9.74
N LEU A 51 -9.34 3.45 -9.35
CA LEU A 51 -10.11 4.46 -8.66
C LEU A 51 -11.30 4.90 -9.52
N GLY A 52 -12.51 4.81 -8.97
CA GLY A 52 -13.75 5.07 -9.69
C GLY A 52 -13.94 6.55 -10.04
N ASN A 53 -13.29 7.46 -9.33
CA ASN A 53 -13.32 8.90 -9.59
C ASN A 53 -12.19 9.30 -10.54
N SER A 54 -12.53 9.63 -11.79
CA SER A 54 -11.57 9.99 -12.83
C SER A 54 -10.85 11.32 -12.63
N ALA A 55 -11.36 12.20 -11.74
CA ALA A 55 -10.69 13.46 -11.39
C ALA A 55 -9.59 13.27 -10.33
N MET A 56 -9.52 12.09 -9.71
CA MET A 56 -8.61 11.78 -8.61
C MET A 56 -7.57 10.76 -9.04
N GLY A 57 -6.40 10.82 -8.43
CA GLY A 57 -5.33 9.86 -8.57
C GLY A 57 -4.89 9.33 -7.20
N ILE A 58 -4.38 8.10 -7.19
CA ILE A 58 -3.81 7.47 -6.01
C ILE A 58 -2.47 8.14 -5.74
N SER A 59 -2.41 8.85 -4.63
CA SER A 59 -1.29 9.71 -4.25
C SER A 59 -0.31 9.07 -3.30
N ASP A 60 -0.80 8.18 -2.43
CA ASP A 60 0.03 7.55 -1.41
C ASP A 60 -0.58 6.22 -0.97
N ILE A 61 0.26 5.38 -0.38
CA ILE A 61 -0.09 4.12 0.27
C ILE A 61 0.62 4.04 1.62
N LYS A 62 -0.17 3.80 2.66
CA LYS A 62 0.34 3.55 4.00
C LYS A 62 0.06 2.12 4.39
N THR A 63 1.10 1.44 4.87
CA THR A 63 1.01 0.08 5.40
C THR A 63 1.38 0.08 6.87
N THR A 64 0.68 -0.74 7.67
CA THR A 64 1.04 -0.96 9.07
C THR A 64 0.92 -2.44 9.38
N ILE A 65 1.96 -3.02 9.97
CA ILE A 65 1.99 -4.44 10.36
C ILE A 65 1.95 -4.53 11.88
N ARG A 66 0.97 -5.26 12.43
CA ARG A 66 0.85 -5.55 13.87
C ARG A 66 0.23 -6.93 14.06
N ASN A 67 0.85 -7.80 14.87
CA ASN A 67 0.30 -9.11 15.24
C ASN A 67 -0.18 -9.94 14.03
N ASP A 68 0.67 -10.12 13.03
CA ASP A 68 0.38 -10.82 11.77
C ASP A 68 -0.76 -10.19 10.92
N GLU A 69 -1.22 -8.98 11.26
CA GLU A 69 -2.16 -8.18 10.46
C GLU A 69 -1.40 -7.12 9.66
N LEU A 70 -1.60 -7.09 8.34
CA LEU A 70 -1.23 -5.97 7.48
C LEU A 70 -2.46 -5.09 7.25
N ASN A 71 -2.47 -3.86 7.76
CA ASN A 71 -3.44 -2.85 7.35
C ASN A 71 -2.88 -2.00 6.19
N ILE A 72 -3.70 -1.76 5.18
CA ILE A 72 -3.37 -0.99 3.98
C ILE A 72 -4.34 0.19 3.87
N THR A 73 -3.83 1.40 3.71
CA THR A 73 -4.65 2.59 3.49
C THR A 73 -4.14 3.33 2.27
N LEU A 74 -5.02 3.54 1.28
CA LEU A 74 -4.70 4.31 0.09
C LEU A 74 -5.25 5.73 0.23
N PHE A 75 -4.53 6.67 -0.35
CA PHE A 75 -4.93 8.07 -0.32
C PHE A 75 -4.98 8.70 -1.70
N GLN A 76 -5.88 9.66 -1.90
CA GLN A 76 -6.08 10.34 -3.17
C GLN A 76 -5.78 11.83 -3.11
N LYS A 77 -5.42 12.37 -4.28
CA LYS A 77 -5.37 13.81 -4.62
C LYS A 77 -5.93 14.01 -6.02
N LEU A 78 -6.08 15.25 -6.45
CA LEU A 78 -6.42 15.55 -7.85
C LEU A 78 -5.41 14.87 -8.79
N ALA A 79 -5.94 14.23 -9.83
CA ALA A 79 -5.14 13.60 -10.86
C ALA A 79 -4.32 14.64 -11.62
N GLY A 80 -3.17 14.22 -12.13
CA GLY A 80 -2.25 15.07 -12.88
C GLY A 80 -1.18 14.24 -13.57
N SER A 81 -0.05 14.84 -13.94
CA SER A 81 1.07 14.10 -14.52
C SER A 81 1.69 13.08 -13.57
N GLU A 82 1.53 13.27 -12.25
CA GLU A 82 2.14 12.44 -11.22
C GLU A 82 1.22 11.33 -10.70
N TYR A 83 -0.09 11.58 -10.65
CA TYR A 83 -1.06 10.69 -10.00
C TYR A 83 -2.12 10.26 -10.99
N SER A 84 -2.36 8.94 -11.04
CA SER A 84 -3.41 8.32 -11.85
C SER A 84 -4.34 7.50 -10.97
N GLY A 85 -5.52 7.16 -11.48
CA GLY A 85 -6.46 6.29 -10.79
C GLY A 85 -6.04 4.81 -10.76
N THR A 86 -5.02 4.41 -11.51
CA THR A 86 -4.59 3.01 -11.58
C THR A 86 -3.87 2.59 -10.30
N LEU A 87 -4.38 1.55 -9.64
CA LEU A 87 -3.69 0.85 -8.58
C LEU A 87 -2.94 -0.35 -9.18
N ASP A 88 -1.63 -0.34 -9.04
CA ASP A 88 -0.75 -1.46 -9.32
C ASP A 88 0.45 -1.33 -8.38
N LYS A 89 0.41 -2.03 -7.24
CA LYS A 89 1.40 -1.88 -6.16
C LYS A 89 1.76 -3.21 -5.53
N GLU A 90 3.06 -3.43 -5.40
CA GLU A 90 3.63 -4.53 -4.64
C GLU A 90 4.08 -4.03 -3.26
N ILE A 91 3.74 -4.77 -2.22
CA ILE A 91 4.15 -4.54 -0.84
C ILE A 91 4.97 -5.75 -0.41
N ALA A 92 6.26 -5.55 -0.16
CA ALA A 92 7.11 -6.59 0.41
C ALA A 92 6.72 -6.86 1.88
N LEU A 93 6.72 -8.13 2.27
CA LEU A 93 6.43 -8.56 3.64
C LEU A 93 7.70 -9.05 4.34
N GLU A 94 7.94 -8.54 5.54
CA GLU A 94 9.07 -8.99 6.38
C GLU A 94 8.78 -10.31 7.12
N SER A 95 7.50 -10.63 7.33
CA SER A 95 7.02 -11.83 8.01
C SER A 95 5.76 -12.37 7.35
N ASN A 96 5.34 -13.58 7.74
CA ASN A 96 4.02 -14.09 7.35
C ASN A 96 2.93 -13.16 7.94
N ILE A 97 1.80 -13.12 7.25
CA ILE A 97 0.59 -12.41 7.68
C ILE A 97 -0.56 -13.41 7.68
N LYS A 98 -1.51 -13.23 8.58
CA LYS A 98 -2.72 -14.09 8.65
C LYS A 98 -3.95 -13.40 8.10
N LYS A 99 -3.90 -12.07 7.99
CA LYS A 99 -5.00 -11.26 7.45
C LYS A 99 -4.49 -9.93 6.93
N ILE A 100 -5.22 -9.41 5.96
CA ILE A 100 -5.05 -8.06 5.43
C ILE A 100 -6.32 -7.27 5.72
N THR A 101 -6.15 -6.08 6.26
CA THR A 101 -7.23 -5.11 6.50
C THR A 101 -7.03 -3.85 5.67
N TYR A 102 -8.10 -3.10 5.48
CA TYR A 102 -8.14 -1.90 4.68
C TYR A 102 -8.65 -0.69 5.47
N GLY A 103 -7.95 0.42 5.30
CA GLY A 103 -8.36 1.74 5.74
C GLY A 103 -8.33 1.94 7.26
N SER A 104 -8.81 3.11 7.68
CA SER A 104 -8.93 3.49 9.09
C SER A 104 -9.94 2.62 9.87
N LYS A 105 -10.88 2.00 9.15
CA LYS A 105 -11.88 1.08 9.73
C LYS A 105 -11.36 -0.36 9.88
N HIS A 106 -10.18 -0.67 9.35
CA HIS A 106 -9.61 -2.03 9.34
C HIS A 106 -10.58 -3.07 8.76
N GLU A 107 -11.23 -2.75 7.63
CA GLU A 107 -12.13 -3.70 6.95
C GLU A 107 -11.32 -4.90 6.45
N MET A 108 -11.75 -6.13 6.76
CA MET A 108 -11.02 -7.33 6.37
C MET A 108 -11.18 -7.59 4.87
N ILE A 109 -10.06 -7.67 4.16
CA ILE A 109 -10.03 -7.85 2.69
C ILE A 109 -9.35 -9.16 2.27
N TRP A 110 -8.66 -9.83 3.19
CA TRP A 110 -8.08 -11.16 2.97
C TRP A 110 -7.78 -11.84 4.32
N GLN A 111 -7.85 -13.17 4.34
CA GLN A 111 -7.48 -14.02 5.48
C GLN A 111 -6.97 -15.37 4.97
N ASP A 112 -5.92 -15.90 5.63
CA ASP A 112 -5.40 -17.27 5.43
C ASP A 112 -6.31 -18.34 6.08
#